data_AF-A0A1E5FZP9-F1
#
_entry.id   AF-A0A1E5FZP9-F1
#
_cell.length_a   1.000
_cell.length_b   1.000
_cell.length_c   1.000
_cell.angle_alpha   90.00
_cell.angle_beta   90.00
_cell.angle_gamma   90.00
#
_symmetry.space_group_name_H-M   'P 1'
#
loop_
_entity.id
_entity.type
_entity.pdbx_description
1 polymer ?
#
loop_
_entity_poly.entity_id
_entity_poly.type
_entity_poly.pdbx_seq_one_letter_code
_entity_poly.pdbx_strand_id
1 'polypeptide(L)'
;MKIKRIVTIIAIIAVLGVYIYSQFGGKLSSQLSYAYNNDTELFTGEVVFEIFGFKKPTDVEVIVISPDNTVEFLSVEKQGKKYISEKYESIILNDTRPEFLISWKIDGKKNVEYVYPRENYRFFSEKTE
;
A
#
# COMPACT_ATOMS: atom_id res chain seq x y z
N MET A 1 -24.11 2.19 45.39
CA MET A 1 -22.87 2.91 45.02
C MET A 1 -21.87 2.11 44.16
N LYS A 2 -21.85 0.76 44.25
CA LYS A 2 -20.88 -0.10 43.52
C LYS A 2 -21.11 -0.18 42.00
N ILE A 3 -22.37 -0.27 41.54
CA ILE A 3 -22.70 -0.44 40.11
C ILE A 3 -22.33 0.81 39.29
N LYS A 4 -22.61 2.01 39.80
CA LYS A 4 -22.22 3.27 39.12
C LYS A 4 -20.70 3.36 38.90
N ARG A 5 -19.90 2.97 39.91
CA ARG A 5 -18.42 2.93 39.79
C ARG A 5 -17.95 1.92 38.73
N ILE A 6 -18.56 0.74 38.66
CA ILE A 6 -18.21 -0.28 37.67
C ILE A 6 -18.51 0.22 36.24
N VAL A 7 -19.68 0.83 36.04
CA VAL A 7 -20.06 1.40 34.73
C VAL A 7 -19.12 2.53 34.32
N THR A 8 -18.74 3.42 35.23
CA THR A 8 -17.77 4.49 34.93
C THR A 8 -16.41 3.91 34.54
N ILE A 9 -15.92 2.89 35.23
CA ILE A 9 -14.62 2.26 34.91
C ILE A 9 -14.66 1.62 33.52
N ILE A 10 -15.73 0.91 33.17
CA ILE A 10 -15.89 0.30 31.84
C ILE A 10 -15.94 1.39 30.75
N ALA A 11 -16.66 2.48 30.98
CA ALA A 11 -16.70 3.60 30.04
C ALA A 11 -15.32 4.23 29.84
N ILE A 12 -14.54 4.41 30.91
CA ILE A 12 -13.17 4.93 30.83
C ILE A 12 -12.28 3.98 30.03
N ILE A 13 -12.34 2.67 30.30
CA ILE A 13 -11.56 1.66 29.56
C ILE A 13 -11.95 1.64 28.08
N ALA A 14 -13.23 1.76 27.74
CA ALA A 14 -13.68 1.83 26.35
C ALA A 14 -13.14 3.07 25.63
N VAL A 15 -13.18 4.24 26.29
CA VAL A 15 -12.63 5.50 25.74
C VAL A 15 -11.11 5.41 25.58
N LEU A 16 -10.40 4.85 26.57
CA LEU A 16 -8.96 4.61 26.48
C LEU A 16 -8.60 3.60 25.38
N GLY A 17 -9.40 2.54 25.21
CA GLY A 17 -9.20 1.55 24.16
C GLY A 17 -9.33 2.16 22.76
N VAL A 18 -10.37 2.99 22.55
CA VAL A 18 -10.56 3.74 21.29
C VAL A 18 -9.41 4.74 21.08
N TYR A 19 -8.98 5.43 22.13
CA TYR A 19 -7.86 6.37 22.06
C TYR A 19 -6.55 5.66 21.69
N ILE A 20 -6.21 4.56 22.35
CA ILE A 20 -5.00 3.78 22.07
C ILE A 20 -5.05 3.21 20.65
N TYR A 21 -6.18 2.63 20.24
CA TYR A 21 -6.38 2.12 18.88
C TYR A 21 -6.24 3.23 17.81
N SER A 22 -6.59 4.48 18.14
CA SER A 22 -6.36 5.63 17.25
C SER A 22 -4.90 6.05 17.10
N GLN A 23 -4.02 5.65 18.02
CA GLN A 23 -2.58 5.94 17.97
C GLN A 23 -1.78 4.86 17.23
N PHE A 24 -2.30 3.64 17.13
CA PHE A 24 -1.67 2.60 16.32
C PHE A 24 -1.93 2.90 14.84
N GLY A 25 -0.85 3.31 14.17
CA GLY A 25 -0.78 3.76 12.79
C GLY A 25 -1.42 2.77 11.82
N GLY A 26 -1.91 3.34 10.71
CA GLY A 26 -2.88 2.65 9.89
C GLY A 26 -2.39 1.33 9.32
N LYS A 27 -3.25 0.31 9.37
CA LYS A 27 -2.99 -0.99 8.74
C LYS A 27 -3.04 -0.79 7.23
N LEU A 28 -2.04 -1.24 6.49
CA LEU A 28 -2.08 -1.27 5.03
C LEU A 28 -2.69 -2.59 4.55
N SER A 29 -3.48 -2.54 3.48
CA SER A 29 -3.73 -3.69 2.62
C SER A 29 -3.28 -3.30 1.22
N SER A 30 -2.33 -4.03 0.65
CA SER A 30 -1.73 -3.71 -0.65
C SER A 30 -1.82 -4.91 -1.60
N GLN A 31 -1.91 -4.60 -2.89
CA GLN A 31 -1.83 -5.54 -3.99
C GLN A 31 -1.06 -4.90 -5.14
N LEU A 32 -0.04 -5.61 -5.64
CA LEU A 32 0.62 -5.29 -6.89
C LEU A 32 -0.05 -6.09 -8.01
N SER A 33 -0.62 -5.39 -8.99
CA SER A 33 -0.98 -5.96 -10.28
C SER A 33 0.19 -5.75 -11.23
N TYR A 34 0.60 -6.79 -11.95
CA TYR A 34 1.66 -6.65 -12.94
C TYR A 34 1.45 -7.57 -14.13
N ALA A 35 2.02 -7.19 -15.26
CA ALA A 35 2.09 -7.97 -16.48
C ALA A 35 3.53 -7.96 -17.00
N TYR A 36 3.91 -9.04 -17.67
CA TYR A 36 5.19 -9.13 -18.37
C TYR A 36 4.95 -9.71 -19.76
N ASN A 37 5.44 -9.02 -20.78
CA ASN A 37 5.42 -9.47 -22.16
C ASN A 37 6.80 -10.03 -22.52
N ASN A 38 6.87 -11.34 -22.80
CA ASN A 38 8.12 -12.02 -23.15
C ASN A 38 8.69 -11.58 -24.50
N ASP A 39 7.85 -11.14 -25.45
CA ASP A 39 8.28 -10.76 -26.80
C ASP A 39 8.90 -9.36 -26.83
N THR A 40 8.42 -8.46 -25.97
CA THR A 40 8.89 -7.07 -25.88
C THR A 40 9.72 -6.77 -24.64
N GLU A 41 9.88 -7.76 -23.76
CA GLU A 41 10.50 -7.64 -22.43
C GLU A 41 9.88 -6.52 -21.56
N LEU A 42 8.66 -6.10 -21.89
CA LEU A 42 7.97 -5.02 -21.21
C LEU A 42 7.33 -5.52 -19.93
N PHE A 43 7.68 -4.89 -18.81
CA PHE A 43 6.99 -5.03 -17.54
C PHE A 43 6.08 -3.84 -17.29
N THR A 44 4.86 -4.14 -16.85
CA THR A 44 3.91 -3.14 -16.38
C THR A 44 3.53 -3.47 -14.94
N GLY A 45 3.56 -2.49 -14.04
CA GLY A 45 3.17 -2.64 -12.64
C GLY A 45 2.23 -1.54 -12.18
N GLU A 46 1.23 -1.89 -11.38
CA GLU A 46 0.27 -0.97 -10.76
C GLU A 46 0.01 -1.41 -9.31
N VAL A 47 0.15 -0.49 -8.36
CA VAL A 47 -0.04 -0.75 -6.94
C VAL A 47 -1.39 -0.20 -6.51
N VAL A 48 -2.22 -1.06 -5.95
CA VAL A 48 -3.50 -0.68 -5.33
C VAL A 48 -3.44 -0.97 -3.84
N PHE A 49 -3.76 0.02 -3.02
CA PHE A 49 -3.67 -0.12 -1.56
C PHE A 49 -4.71 0.68 -0.79
N GLU A 50 -4.97 0.25 0.45
CA GLU A 50 -5.83 0.94 1.41
C GLU A 50 -5.07 1.18 2.71
N ILE A 51 -5.09 2.42 3.19
CA ILE A 51 -4.52 2.80 4.50
C ILE A 51 -5.68 2.90 5.50
N PHE A 52 -5.77 1.95 6.43
CA PHE A 52 -6.82 1.90 7.45
C PHE A 52 -6.39 2.58 8.74
N GLY A 53 -6.99 3.71 9.11
CA GLY A 53 -6.76 4.33 10.41
C GLY A 53 -7.75 5.46 10.69
N PHE A 54 -7.71 5.99 11.91
CA PHE A 54 -8.53 7.17 12.28
C PHE A 54 -7.93 8.48 11.78
N LYS A 55 -6.64 8.47 11.45
CA LYS A 55 -5.89 9.64 11.01
C LYS A 55 -5.71 9.60 9.51
N LYS A 56 -5.87 10.76 8.87
CA LYS A 56 -5.73 10.90 7.42
C LYS A 56 -4.25 10.82 7.04
N PRO A 57 -3.85 9.90 6.14
CA PRO A 57 -2.48 9.88 5.66
C PRO A 57 -2.22 11.08 4.74
N THR A 58 -0.99 11.58 4.78
CA THR A 58 -0.46 12.63 3.89
C THR A 58 0.81 12.13 3.21
N ASP A 59 1.29 12.86 2.20
CA ASP A 59 2.52 12.53 1.45
C ASP A 59 2.54 11.05 1.02
N VAL A 60 1.45 10.62 0.40
CA VAL A 60 1.26 9.24 -0.05
C VAL A 60 1.92 9.09 -1.41
N GLU A 61 2.93 8.22 -1.49
CA GLU A 61 3.76 8.02 -2.66
C GLU A 61 3.98 6.52 -2.89
N VAL A 62 4.10 6.12 -4.15
CA VAL A 62 4.64 4.81 -4.51
C VAL A 62 6.04 5.01 -5.07
N ILE A 63 6.99 4.26 -4.54
CA ILE A 63 8.39 4.30 -4.92
C ILE A 63 8.69 3.03 -5.68
N VAL A 64 9.27 3.16 -6.86
CA VAL A 64 9.75 2.04 -7.67
C VAL A 64 11.26 2.04 -7.62
N ILE A 65 11.85 0.88 -7.32
CA ILE A 65 13.29 0.65 -7.41
C ILE A 65 13.50 -0.32 -8.57
N SER A 66 14.03 0.19 -9.67
CA SER A 66 14.32 -0.58 -10.86
C SER A 66 15.55 -1.47 -10.66
N PRO A 67 15.72 -2.55 -11.45
CA PRO A 67 16.91 -3.41 -11.40
C PRO A 67 18.25 -2.69 -11.64
N ASP A 68 18.23 -1.58 -12.37
CA ASP A 68 19.39 -0.73 -12.61
C ASP A 68 19.69 0.26 -11.47
N ASN A 69 18.98 0.13 -10.34
CA ASN A 69 19.01 1.00 -9.17
C ASN A 69 18.48 2.42 -9.42
N THR A 70 17.75 2.65 -10.50
CA THR A 70 16.97 3.90 -10.65
C THR A 70 15.78 3.88 -9.68
N VAL A 71 15.47 5.05 -9.14
CA VAL A 71 14.36 5.23 -8.20
C VAL A 71 13.38 6.22 -8.79
N GLU A 72 12.12 5.81 -8.89
CA GLU A 72 11.02 6.63 -9.40
C GLU A 72 9.92 6.78 -8.36
N PHE A 73 9.29 7.95 -8.34
CA PHE A 73 8.16 8.26 -7.48
C PHE A 73 6.90 8.39 -8.34
N LEU A 74 6.01 7.43 -8.22
CA LEU A 74 4.76 7.41 -8.96
C LEU A 74 3.71 8.28 -8.26
N SER A 75 2.96 9.01 -9.06
CA SER A 75 1.75 9.69 -8.60
C SER A 75 0.73 8.67 -8.10
N VAL A 76 -0.07 9.08 -7.11
CA VAL A 76 -1.10 8.23 -6.52
C VAL A 76 -2.46 8.93 -6.60
N GLU A 77 -3.42 8.28 -7.24
CA GLU A 77 -4.80 8.72 -7.27
C GLU A 77 -5.58 8.10 -6.10
N LYS A 78 -6.41 8.90 -5.43
CA LYS A 78 -7.30 8.41 -4.37
C LYS A 78 -8.73 8.22 -4.89
N GLN A 79 -9.21 6.97 -4.83
CA GLN A 79 -10.58 6.60 -5.18
C GLN A 79 -11.31 6.01 -3.96
N GLY A 80 -12.10 6.85 -3.28
CA GLY A 80 -12.79 6.48 -2.05
C GLY A 80 -11.80 6.15 -0.91
N LYS A 81 -11.72 4.86 -0.53
CA LYS A 81 -10.76 4.37 0.46
C LYS A 81 -9.46 3.85 -0.15
N LYS A 82 -9.45 3.64 -1.48
CA LYS A 82 -8.32 3.08 -2.22
C LYS A 82 -7.40 4.17 -2.73
N TYR A 83 -6.14 3.81 -2.80
CA TYR A 83 -5.07 4.54 -3.46
C TYR A 83 -4.57 3.66 -4.60
N ILE A 84 -4.42 4.25 -5.77
CA ILE A 84 -4.03 3.58 -7.01
C ILE A 84 -2.83 4.35 -7.56
N SER A 85 -1.70 3.68 -7.74
CA SER A 85 -0.54 4.32 -8.37
C SER A 85 -0.79 4.53 -9.86
N GLU A 86 -0.06 5.48 -10.43
CA GLU A 86 0.20 5.47 -11.87
C GLU A 86 0.79 4.11 -12.29
N LYS A 87 0.54 3.72 -13.55
CA LYS A 87 1.16 2.53 -14.12
C LYS A 87 2.63 2.80 -14.36
N TYR A 88 3.46 1.92 -13.82
CA TYR A 88 4.88 1.89 -14.11
C TYR A 88 5.13 0.95 -15.28
N GLU A 89 5.93 1.39 -16.25
CA GLU A 89 6.34 0.59 -17.40
C GLU A 89 7.85 0.66 -17.56
N SER A 90 8.48 -0.50 -17.73
CA SER A 90 9.93 -0.58 -17.93
C SER A 90 10.31 -1.84 -18.70
N ILE A 91 11.40 -1.75 -19.44
CA ILE A 91 12.02 -2.91 -20.10
C ILE A 91 12.84 -3.63 -19.04
N ILE A 92 12.44 -4.86 -18.70
CA ILE A 92 13.19 -5.66 -17.72
C ILE A 92 14.43 -6.24 -18.38
N LEU A 93 15.57 -6.06 -17.71
CA LEU A 93 16.83 -6.70 -18.06
C LEU A 93 17.08 -7.88 -17.11
N ASN A 94 17.42 -9.06 -17.65
CA ASN A 94 17.93 -10.22 -16.90
C ASN A 94 16.99 -10.77 -15.81
N ASP A 95 15.70 -10.95 -16.10
CA ASP A 95 14.68 -11.53 -15.20
C ASP A 95 14.50 -10.83 -13.84
N THR A 96 15.18 -9.71 -13.61
CA THR A 96 15.13 -8.97 -12.36
C THR A 96 13.98 -7.98 -12.42
N ARG A 97 13.06 -8.06 -11.47
CA ARG A 97 11.84 -7.23 -11.47
C ARG A 97 12.03 -5.98 -10.61
N PRO A 98 11.36 -4.87 -10.94
CA PRO A 98 11.34 -3.70 -10.08
C PRO A 98 10.67 -4.01 -8.75
N GLU A 99 11.15 -3.37 -7.69
CA GLU A 99 10.56 -3.42 -6.36
C GLU A 99 9.64 -2.23 -6.14
N PHE A 100 8.53 -2.46 -5.42
CA PHE A 100 7.54 -1.42 -5.14
C PHE A 100 7.45 -1.19 -3.63
N LEU A 101 7.54 0.08 -3.22
CA LEU A 101 7.32 0.51 -1.85
C LEU A 101 6.21 1.55 -1.82
N ILE A 102 5.38 1.51 -0.78
CA ILE A 102 4.40 2.55 -0.49
C ILE A 102 4.93 3.36 0.68
N SER A 103 4.93 4.68 0.58
CA SER A 103 5.28 5.58 1.69
C SER A 103 4.14 6.54 2.01
N TRP A 104 3.94 6.83 3.30
CA TRP A 104 2.93 7.77 3.76
C TRP A 104 3.29 8.35 5.13
N LYS A 105 2.72 9.51 5.46
CA LYS A 105 2.87 10.13 6.78
C LYS A 105 1.58 10.10 7.59
N ILE A 106 1.71 9.83 8.88
CA ILE A 106 0.66 9.99 9.89
C ILE A 106 1.25 10.80 11.05
N ASP A 107 0.66 11.96 11.36
CA ASP A 107 1.17 12.91 12.36
C ASP A 107 2.66 13.26 12.20
N GLY A 108 3.10 13.46 10.95
CA GLY A 108 4.49 13.75 10.63
C GLY A 108 5.44 12.53 10.72
N LYS A 109 4.98 11.37 11.20
CA LYS A 109 5.78 10.14 11.17
C LYS A 109 5.67 9.47 9.81
N LYS A 110 6.81 9.27 9.15
CA LYS A 110 6.90 8.55 7.88
C LYS A 110 6.79 7.04 8.13
N ASN A 111 5.96 6.38 7.33
CA ASN A 111 5.77 4.94 7.28
C ASN A 111 6.13 4.48 5.86
N VAL A 112 6.62 3.25 5.76
CA VAL A 112 6.99 2.61 4.50
C VAL A 112 6.57 1.15 4.56
N GLU A 113 6.04 0.63 3.46
CA GLU A 113 5.73 -0.80 3.30
C GLU A 113 6.20 -1.30 1.95
N TYR A 114 6.82 -2.48 1.92
CA TYR A 114 7.15 -3.18 0.70
C TYR A 114 5.92 -3.90 0.15
N VAL A 115 5.71 -3.79 -1.16
CA VAL A 115 4.63 -4.46 -1.87
C VAL A 115 5.21 -5.61 -2.67
N TYR A 116 4.97 -6.83 -2.18
CA TYR A 116 5.38 -8.03 -2.88
C TYR A 116 4.25 -8.52 -3.79
N PRO A 117 4.57 -9.05 -4.98
CA PRO A 117 3.60 -9.80 -5.77
C PRO A 117 3.14 -11.02 -4.97
N ARG A 118 1.83 -11.11 -4.65
CA ARG A 118 1.28 -12.36 -4.08
C ARG A 118 1.29 -13.43 -5.18
N GLU A 119 1.61 -14.67 -4.82
CA GLU A 119 1.87 -15.81 -5.72
C GLU A 119 0.72 -16.26 -6.66
N ASN A 120 -0.36 -15.50 -6.81
CA ASN A 120 -1.46 -15.84 -7.72
C ASN A 120 -1.28 -15.16 -9.08
N TYR A 121 -0.34 -15.67 -9.87
CA TYR A 121 -0.08 -15.26 -11.24
C TYR A 121 -1.26 -15.63 -12.15
N ARG A 122 -1.82 -14.65 -12.88
CA ARG A 122 -2.53 -14.91 -14.14
C ARG A 122 -1.65 -14.40 -15.26
N PHE A 123 -0.98 -15.33 -15.94
CA PHE A 123 -0.38 -15.06 -17.24
C PHE A 123 -1.52 -14.75 -18.21
N PHE A 124 -1.68 -13.49 -18.59
CA PHE A 124 -2.46 -13.16 -19.78
C PHE A 124 -1.51 -13.25 -20.96
N SER A 125 -1.42 -14.42 -21.58
CA SER A 125 -0.99 -14.45 -22.99
C SER A 125 -2.16 -13.88 -23.77
N GLU A 126 -2.05 -12.64 -24.23
CA GLU A 126 -2.96 -12.13 -25.22
C GLU A 126 -2.74 -12.96 -26.49
N LYS A 127 -3.62 -13.96 -26.72
CA LYS A 127 -3.65 -14.66 -28.00
C LYS A 127 -4.23 -13.68 -29.00
N THR A 128 -3.37 -13.10 -29.82
CA THR A 128 -3.76 -12.47 -31.06
C THR A 128 -4.33 -13.56 -31.98
N GLU A 129 -5.63 -13.51 -32.23
CA GLU A 129 -6.28 -14.19 -33.36
C GLU A 129 -6.03 -13.44 -34.67
#